data_AF-A0A1F5AZQ4-F1
#
_entry.id   AF-A0A1F5AZQ4-F1
#
_cell.length_a   1.000
_cell.length_b   1.000
_cell.length_c   1.000
_cell.angle_alpha   90.00
_cell.angle_beta   90.00
_cell.angle_gamma   90.00
#
_symmetry.space_group_name_H-M   'P 1'
#
loop_
_entity.id
_entity.type
_entity.pdbx_description
1 polymer ?
#
loop_
_entity_poly.entity_id
_entity_poly.type
_entity_poly.pdbx_seq_one_letter_code
_entity_poly.pdbx_strand_id
1 'polypeptide(L)'
;MKDKRRDVRIVEENKVVVSLMTGEIHPGTPTVYYSLTRDISMGGVRIMTVAPLEAGTRVRLDITLGRSRKRIRAIGEVRWARELYGKEVFEAGLQFVGLEPNAEFALIDHIFGAKDDNGA
;
A
#
# COMPACT_ATOMS: atom_id res chain seq x y z
N MET A 1 7.01 14.02 -20.66
CA MET A 1 5.78 13.24 -20.37
C MET A 1 5.14 13.87 -19.14
N LYS A 2 3.98 14.52 -19.26
CA LYS A 2 3.34 15.21 -18.12
C LYS A 2 2.91 14.18 -17.07
N ASP A 3 3.28 14.41 -15.82
CA ASP A 3 2.82 13.60 -14.70
C ASP A 3 1.28 13.67 -14.65
N LYS A 4 0.61 12.51 -14.76
CA LYS A 4 -0.86 12.41 -14.71
C LYS A 4 -1.38 12.32 -13.26
N ARG A 5 -0.49 12.32 -12.27
CA ARG A 5 -0.84 12.17 -10.85
C ARG A 5 -1.47 13.46 -10.33
N ARG A 6 -2.58 13.30 -9.60
CA ARG A 6 -3.32 14.40 -8.96
C ARG A 6 -2.95 14.57 -7.49
N ASP A 7 -2.48 13.51 -6.83
CA ASP A 7 -2.25 13.48 -5.39
C ASP A 7 -0.78 13.64 -5.04
N VAL A 8 -0.53 14.39 -3.95
CA VAL A 8 0.77 14.45 -3.28
C VAL A 8 1.15 13.05 -2.80
N ARG A 9 2.42 12.67 -3.01
CA ARG A 9 2.99 11.41 -2.53
C ARG A 9 4.12 11.68 -1.55
N ILE A 10 4.10 10.99 -0.41
CA ILE A 10 5.21 10.97 0.54
C ILE A 10 6.03 9.72 0.28
N VAL A 11 7.34 9.89 0.10
CA VAL A 11 8.30 8.78 0.02
C VAL A 11 8.66 8.36 1.42
N GLU A 12 8.24 7.17 1.81
CA GLU A 12 8.48 6.60 3.15
C GLU A 12 8.20 5.10 3.14
N GLU A 13 8.77 4.40 4.12
CA GLU A 13 8.55 2.98 4.33
C GLU A 13 7.55 2.74 5.46
N ASN A 14 6.34 2.36 5.07
CA ASN A 14 5.29 1.85 5.94
C ASN A 14 5.21 0.33 5.85
N LYS A 15 4.96 -0.34 6.99
CA LYS A 15 4.67 -1.77 6.99
C LYS A 15 3.29 -2.01 6.41
N VAL A 16 3.19 -2.93 5.47
CA VAL A 16 1.93 -3.31 4.81
C VAL A 16 1.74 -4.82 4.93
N VAL A 17 0.56 -5.22 5.37
CA VAL A 17 0.08 -6.59 5.20
C VAL A 17 -0.88 -6.60 4.02
N VAL A 18 -0.56 -7.40 3.01
CA VAL A 18 -1.38 -7.59 1.80
C VAL A 18 -2.09 -8.93 1.91
N SER A 19 -3.41 -8.92 1.88
CA SER A 19 -4.23 -10.14 1.91
C SER A 19 -5.01 -10.29 0.62
N LEU A 20 -4.81 -11.41 -0.08
CA LEU A 20 -5.52 -11.71 -1.32
C LEU A 20 -7.02 -11.94 -1.04
N MET A 21 -7.88 -11.45 -1.93
CA MET A 21 -9.34 -11.57 -1.80
C MET A 21 -9.92 -12.74 -2.62
N THR A 22 -9.08 -13.52 -3.30
CA THR A 22 -9.50 -14.58 -4.23
C THR A 22 -10.21 -15.75 -3.54
N GLY A 23 -11.17 -16.34 -4.25
CA GLY A 23 -12.17 -17.29 -3.75
C GLY A 23 -11.76 -18.77 -3.71
N GLU A 24 -10.52 -19.13 -4.03
CA GLU A 24 -10.02 -20.50 -3.89
C GLU A 24 -8.76 -20.51 -3.03
N ILE A 25 -8.93 -20.95 -1.78
CA ILE A 25 -7.82 -21.17 -0.85
C ILE A 25 -7.24 -22.54 -1.20
N HIS A 26 -6.16 -22.55 -1.98
CA HIS A 26 -5.38 -23.77 -2.18
C HIS A 26 -4.53 -24.06 -0.93
N PRO A 27 -4.63 -25.26 -0.34
CA PRO A 27 -3.75 -25.66 0.75
C PRO A 27 -2.27 -25.45 0.37
N GLY A 28 -1.52 -24.76 1.22
CA GLY A 28 -0.11 -24.47 1.00
C GLY A 28 0.21 -23.20 0.19
N THR A 29 -0.80 -22.50 -0.35
CA THR A 29 -0.56 -21.21 -1.03
C THR A 29 -0.72 -20.05 -0.03
N PRO A 30 0.31 -19.19 0.16
CA PRO A 30 0.18 -18.02 1.01
C PRO A 30 -0.92 -17.08 0.49
N THR A 31 -1.81 -16.64 1.38
CA THR A 31 -2.83 -15.63 1.07
C THR A 31 -2.54 -14.28 1.72
N VAL A 32 -1.51 -14.22 2.56
CA VAL A 32 -1.08 -13.05 3.32
C VAL A 32 0.41 -12.83 3.09
N TYR A 33 0.77 -11.59 2.75
CA TYR A 33 2.13 -11.20 2.41
C TYR A 33 2.52 -9.94 3.18
N TYR A 34 3.76 -9.93 3.69
CA TYR A 34 4.33 -8.75 4.32
C TYR A 34 5.08 -7.93 3.27
N SER A 35 4.92 -6.61 3.32
CA SER A 35 5.38 -5.70 2.29
C SER A 35 5.74 -4.35 2.90
N LEU A 36 6.45 -3.54 2.12
CA LEU A 36 6.80 -2.18 2.49
C LEU A 36 6.30 -1.21 1.43
N THR A 37 5.80 -0.06 1.84
CA THR A 37 5.59 1.04 0.87
C THR A 37 6.93 1.62 0.43
N ARG A 38 6.95 2.14 -0.80
CA ARG A 38 7.97 3.07 -1.32
C ARG A 38 7.45 4.49 -1.27
N ASP A 39 6.15 4.66 -1.49
CA ASP A 39 5.43 5.90 -1.28
C ASP A 39 3.96 5.64 -0.98
N ILE A 40 3.31 6.64 -0.39
CA ILE A 40 1.89 6.67 -0.07
C ILE A 40 1.28 8.03 -0.45
N SER A 41 0.00 8.00 -0.80
CA SER A 41 -0.82 9.16 -1.16
C SER A 41 -2.27 8.93 -0.74
N MET A 42 -3.10 9.97 -0.83
CA MET A 42 -4.54 9.84 -0.56
C MET A 42 -5.22 8.81 -1.48
N GLY A 43 -4.78 8.71 -2.74
CA GLY A 43 -5.35 7.79 -3.72
C GLY A 43 -4.74 6.39 -3.76
N GLY A 44 -3.67 6.11 -3.03
CA GLY A 44 -3.04 4.79 -3.08
C GLY A 44 -1.57 4.72 -2.66
N VAL A 45 -0.98 3.56 -2.85
CA VAL A 45 0.39 3.21 -2.43
C VAL A 45 1.21 2.62 -3.56
N ARG A 46 2.52 2.78 -3.47
CA ARG A 46 3.48 1.94 -4.18
C ARG A 46 4.16 1.03 -3.17
N ILE A 47 4.19 -0.27 -3.42
CA ILE A 47 4.76 -1.26 -2.50
C ILE A 47 5.85 -2.11 -3.14
N MET A 48 6.78 -2.57 -2.30
CA MET A 48 7.67 -3.69 -2.55
C MET A 48 7.08 -4.93 -1.89
N THR A 49 6.95 -6.01 -2.66
CA THR A 49 6.27 -7.23 -2.19
C THR A 49 6.82 -8.47 -2.87
N VAL A 50 6.64 -9.61 -2.21
CA VAL A 50 6.82 -10.95 -2.82
C VAL A 50 5.48 -11.55 -3.26
N ALA A 51 4.38 -10.82 -3.06
CA ALA A 51 3.06 -11.22 -3.53
C ALA A 51 3.01 -11.19 -5.06
N PRO A 52 2.52 -12.26 -5.72
CA PRO A 52 2.36 -12.30 -7.16
C PRO A 52 1.11 -11.50 -7.56
N LEU A 53 1.23 -10.18 -7.61
CA LEU A 53 0.12 -9.28 -7.89
C LEU A 53 -0.05 -9.04 -9.39
N GLU A 54 -1.26 -9.30 -9.89
CA GLU A 54 -1.67 -9.00 -11.27
C GLU A 54 -2.50 -7.73 -11.34
N ALA A 55 -2.35 -6.95 -12.42
CA ALA A 55 -3.15 -5.75 -12.65
C ALA A 55 -4.66 -6.09 -12.70
N GLY A 56 -5.47 -5.23 -12.07
CA GLY A 56 -6.91 -5.44 -11.90
C GLY A 56 -7.29 -6.26 -10.66
N THR A 57 -6.35 -6.97 -10.04
CA THR A 57 -6.60 -7.71 -8.80
C THR A 57 -6.91 -6.75 -7.65
N ARG A 58 -7.88 -7.12 -6.81
CA ARG A 58 -8.18 -6.43 -5.55
C ARG A 58 -7.63 -7.19 -4.36
N VAL A 59 -7.02 -6.46 -3.44
CA VAL A 59 -6.42 -6.98 -2.21
C VAL A 59 -6.86 -6.14 -1.02
N ARG A 60 -6.90 -6.76 0.16
CA ARG A 60 -6.99 -5.99 1.42
C ARG A 60 -5.59 -5.55 1.80
N LEU A 61 -5.49 -4.31 2.27
CA LEU A 61 -4.26 -3.70 2.73
C LEU A 61 -4.45 -3.29 4.19
N ASP A 62 -3.50 -3.69 5.01
CA ASP A 62 -3.36 -3.25 6.40
C ASP A 62 -2.04 -2.51 6.53
N ILE A 63 -2.10 -1.18 6.59
CA ILE A 63 -0.93 -0.30 6.53
C ILE A 63 -0.69 0.29 7.91
N THR A 64 0.50 0.07 8.46
CA THR A 64 0.96 0.76 9.66
C THR A 64 1.74 2.01 9.26
N LEU A 65 1.15 3.17 9.51
CA LEU A 65 1.73 4.46 9.15
C LEU A 65 2.96 4.76 10.00
N GLY A 66 4.08 5.11 9.37
CA GLY A 66 5.39 5.21 10.01
C GLY A 66 5.47 6.29 11.07
N ARG A 67 4.90 7.47 10.79
CA ARG A 67 4.90 8.64 11.69
C ARG A 67 3.99 8.43 12.89
N SER A 68 2.70 8.21 12.64
CA SER A 68 1.69 8.15 13.69
C SER A 68 1.55 6.77 14.36
N ARG A 69 2.16 5.73 13.78
CA ARG A 69 1.98 4.32 14.17
C ARG A 69 0.52 3.84 14.08
N LYS A 70 -0.40 4.66 13.56
CA LYS A 70 -1.80 4.31 13.32
C LYS A 70 -1.86 3.23 12.23
N ARG A 71 -2.76 2.26 12.41
CA ARG A 71 -3.07 1.26 11.39
C ARG A 71 -4.30 1.69 10.62
N ILE A 72 -4.22 1.68 9.30
CA ILE A 72 -5.34 1.91 8.40
C ILE A 72 -5.63 0.65 7.58
N ARG A 73 -6.90 0.45 7.22
CA ARG A 73 -7.32 -0.63 6.33
C ARG A 73 -7.91 -0.07 5.05
N ALA A 74 -7.55 -0.71 3.94
CA ALA A 74 -8.01 -0.32 2.62
C ALA A 74 -8.27 -1.55 1.74
N ILE A 75 -9.05 -1.36 0.68
CA ILE A 75 -9.07 -2.23 -0.48
C ILE A 75 -8.26 -1.53 -1.56
N GLY A 76 -7.21 -2.19 -2.04
CA GLY A 76 -6.36 -1.72 -3.13
C GLY A 76 -6.63 -2.49 -4.41
N GLU A 77 -6.83 -1.80 -5.52
CA GLU A 77 -6.78 -2.39 -6.87
C GLU A 77 -5.37 -2.20 -7.44
N VAL A 78 -4.76 -3.29 -7.89
CA VAL A 78 -3.44 -3.28 -8.52
C VAL A 78 -3.55 -2.59 -9.88
N ARG A 79 -2.87 -1.46 -10.05
CA ARG A 79 -2.86 -0.71 -11.32
C ARG A 79 -1.72 -1.12 -12.23
N TRP A 80 -0.61 -1.56 -11.63
CA TRP A 80 0.54 -2.13 -12.32
C TRP A 80 1.40 -2.93 -11.33
N ALA A 81 2.14 -3.90 -11.84
CA ALA A 81 3.18 -4.62 -11.12
C ALA A 81 4.39 -4.83 -12.06
N ARG A 82 5.60 -4.79 -11.52
CA ARG A 82 6.83 -5.09 -12.25
C ARG A 82 7.80 -5.89 -11.40
N GLU A 83 8.51 -6.80 -12.05
CA GLU A 83 9.61 -7.56 -11.45
C GLU A 83 10.81 -6.64 -11.22
N LEU A 84 11.50 -6.79 -10.08
CA LEU A 84 12.74 -6.07 -9.79
C LEU A 84 13.96 -6.99 -9.67
N TYR A 85 13.82 -8.11 -8.94
CA TYR A 85 14.91 -9.03 -8.66
C TYR A 85 14.53 -10.46 -9.02
N GLY A 86 14.87 -10.91 -10.23
CA GLY A 86 14.81 -12.34 -10.60
C GLY A 86 13.46 -13.03 -10.41
N LYS A 87 12.34 -12.29 -10.49
CA LYS A 87 10.96 -12.76 -10.22
C LYS A 87 10.62 -13.09 -8.76
N GLU A 88 11.51 -12.78 -7.82
CA GLU A 88 11.28 -13.02 -6.39
C GLU A 88 10.64 -11.81 -5.71
N VAL A 89 10.96 -10.61 -6.20
CA VAL A 89 10.49 -9.35 -5.64
C VAL A 89 9.89 -8.48 -6.72
N PHE A 90 8.71 -7.96 -6.40
CA PHE A 90 7.90 -7.12 -7.26
C PHE A 90 7.75 -5.73 -6.64
N GLU A 91 7.66 -4.73 -7.51
CA GLU A 91 7.08 -3.45 -7.15
C GLU A 91 5.69 -3.35 -7.76
N ALA A 92 4.72 -2.91 -6.97
CA ALA A 92 3.35 -2.75 -7.42
C ALA A 92 2.79 -1.38 -7.03
N GLY A 93 2.02 -0.78 -7.93
CA GLY A 93 1.23 0.41 -7.66
C GLY A 93 -0.22 0.03 -7.45
N LEU A 94 -0.78 0.34 -6.28
CA LEU A 94 -2.16 0.06 -5.93
C LEU A 94 -2.92 1.38 -5.74
N GLN A 95 -4.13 1.44 -6.30
CA GLN A 95 -5.09 2.51 -6.07
C GLN A 95 -6.06 2.08 -4.98
N PHE A 96 -6.32 2.94 -4.00
CA PHE A 96 -7.38 2.68 -3.03
C PHE A 96 -8.74 2.78 -3.73
N VAL A 97 -9.52 1.70 -3.62
CA VAL A 97 -10.91 1.62 -4.12
C VAL A 97 -11.92 1.50 -2.98
N GLY A 98 -11.43 1.37 -1.74
CA GLY A 98 -12.19 1.47 -0.52
C GLY A 98 -11.28 1.76 0.66
N LEU A 99 -11.71 2.63 1.56
CA LEU A 99 -11.06 2.95 2.82
C LEU A 99 -12.06 2.72 3.95
N GLU A 100 -11.60 2.19 5.08
CA GLU A 100 -12.44 2.23 6.29
C GLU A 100 -12.66 3.68 6.73
N PRO A 101 -13.79 4.03 7.37
CA PRO A 101 -14.14 5.43 7.68
C PRO A 101 -13.06 6.22 8.43
N ASN A 102 -12.37 5.57 9.37
CA ASN A 102 -11.31 6.20 10.16
C ASN A 102 -9.95 6.24 9.41
N ALA A 103 -9.80 5.46 8.34
CA ALA A 103 -8.56 5.40 7.56
C ALA A 103 -8.33 6.70 6.78
N GLU A 104 -9.39 7.34 6.28
CA GLU A 104 -9.27 8.58 5.50
C GLU A 104 -8.71 9.73 6.35
N PHE A 105 -9.27 9.96 7.55
CA PHE A 105 -8.75 10.98 8.47
C PHE A 105 -7.31 10.69 8.89
N ALA A 106 -6.99 9.43 9.17
CA ALA A 106 -5.63 9.03 9.51
C ALA A 106 -4.64 9.26 8.35
N LEU A 107 -5.06 9.05 7.10
CA LEU A 107 -4.27 9.33 5.92
C LEU A 107 -4.09 10.83 5.68
N ILE A 108 -5.14 11.64 5.88
CA ILE A 108 -5.05 13.11 5.75
C ILE A 108 -4.05 13.66 6.75
N ASP A 109 -4.20 13.31 8.03
CA ASP A 109 -3.28 13.66 9.10
C ASP A 109 -1.86 13.18 8.79
N HIS A 110 -1.72 11.95 8.29
CA HIS A 110 -0.42 11.40 7.94
C HIS A 110 0.18 11.91 6.63
N ILE A 111 -0.56 12.60 5.76
CA ILE A 111 -0.01 13.18 4.52
C ILE A 111 0.22 14.68 4.66
N PHE A 112 -0.70 15.38 5.31
CA PHE A 112 -0.72 16.85 5.39
C PHE A 112 -0.47 17.38 6.80
N GLY A 113 -0.56 16.53 7.83
CA GLY A 113 -0.24 16.91 9.20
C GLY A 113 1.23 17.25 9.35
N ALA A 114 1.49 18.19 10.26
CA ALA A 114 2.84 18.66 10.60
C ALA A 114 3.75 17.46 10.91
N LYS A 115 5.02 17.56 10.54
CA LYS A 115 6.01 16.63 11.09
C LYS A 115 6.11 16.95 12.58
N ASP A 116 5.89 15.97 13.44
CA ASP A 116 6.36 16.07 14.81
C ASP A 116 7.89 16.13 14.75
N ASP A 117 8.43 17.33 14.71
CA ASP A 117 9.85 17.61 14.93
C ASP A 117 10.14 17.40 16.43
N ASN A 118 10.04 16.16 16.89
CA ASN A 118 10.58 15.73 18.16
C ASN A 118 11.67 14.69 17.90
N GLY A 119 12.72 15.15 17.23
CA GLY A 119 14.06 14.56 17.27
C GLY A 119 14.96 15.48 18.07
N ALA A 120 14.93 15.31 19.40
CA ALA A 120 16.00 15.72 20.31
C ALA A 120 16.77 14.46 20.72
#